data_AF-A0A9N8RWH1-F1
#
_entry.id   AF-A0A9N8RWH1-F1
#
_cell.length_a   1.000
_cell.length_b   1.000
_cell.length_c   1.000
_cell.angle_alpha   90.00
_cell.angle_beta   90.00
_cell.angle_gamma   90.00
#
_symmetry.space_group_name_H-M   'P 1'
#
loop_
_entity.id
_entity.type
_entity.pdbx_description
1 polymer ?
#
loop_
_entity_poly.entity_id
_entity_poly.type
_entity_poly.pdbx_seq_one_letter_code
_entity_poly.pdbx_strand_id
1 'polypeptide(L)'
;MGGNFSVSGNELSQRGSVNGADRPGIKAIVRAGVIGGLTGAVIIWIYEALVWVGVQHLMPLAGIPRNATGLVFGKAVQESLGIWAYFLGTGIHFVFASAWGILFSLIWPYFRRRGYEATFIALFYAILAWIVMHVAIMIASDNHPNYYDPIVIIGGFMSHFCFTVPLALVVKRLLATEPGK
;
A
#
# COMPACT_ATOMS: atom_id res chain seq x y z
N MET A 1 -62.35 13.40 -18.00
CA MET A 1 -61.01 13.77 -17.50
C MET A 1 -60.13 12.53 -17.53
N GLY A 2 -59.37 12.32 -18.59
CA GLY A 2 -58.44 11.19 -18.72
C GLY A 2 -57.03 11.73 -18.92
N GLY A 3 -56.20 11.63 -17.88
CA GLY A 3 -54.81 12.06 -17.94
C GLY A 3 -53.95 10.98 -18.58
N ASN A 4 -53.42 11.23 -19.77
CA ASN A 4 -52.39 10.39 -20.38
C ASN A 4 -51.04 10.71 -19.71
N PHE A 5 -50.65 9.91 -18.71
CA PHE A 5 -49.26 9.85 -18.28
C PHE A 5 -48.47 8.99 -19.27
N SER A 6 -47.88 9.64 -20.27
CA SER A 6 -46.85 9.06 -21.11
C SER A 6 -45.52 9.18 -20.36
N VAL A 7 -45.12 8.12 -19.64
CA VAL A 7 -43.75 8.01 -19.15
C VAL A 7 -42.88 7.63 -20.34
N SER A 8 -42.07 8.58 -20.80
CA SER A 8 -41.12 8.38 -21.90
C SER A 8 -40.13 7.28 -21.52
N GLY A 9 -40.00 6.25 -22.36
CA GLY A 9 -39.04 5.15 -22.17
C GLY A 9 -37.58 5.62 -22.05
N ASN A 10 -37.29 6.87 -22.37
CA ASN A 10 -36.00 7.51 -22.15
C ASN A 10 -35.68 7.76 -20.66
N GLU A 11 -36.69 7.94 -19.80
CA GLU A 11 -36.44 8.11 -18.35
C GLU A 11 -36.13 6.78 -17.66
N LEU A 12 -36.68 5.67 -18.16
CA LEU A 12 -36.38 4.32 -17.67
C LEU A 12 -34.99 3.84 -18.14
N SER A 13 -34.57 4.18 -19.35
CA SER A 13 -33.20 3.91 -19.82
C SER A 13 -32.17 4.78 -19.10
N GLN A 14 -32.51 6.04 -18.79
CA GLN A 14 -31.66 6.93 -18.00
C GLN A 14 -31.51 6.42 -16.56
N ARG A 15 -32.57 5.88 -15.94
CA ARG A 15 -32.48 5.26 -14.60
C ARG A 15 -31.75 3.92 -14.58
N GLY A 16 -31.78 3.18 -15.69
CA GLY A 16 -30.98 1.96 -15.89
C GLY A 16 -29.47 2.25 -16.06
N SER A 17 -29.13 3.41 -16.63
CA SER A 17 -27.75 3.89 -16.78
C SER A 17 -27.14 4.42 -15.47
N VAL A 18 -27.95 4.87 -14.51
CA VAL A 18 -27.47 5.44 -13.24
C VAL A 18 -26.95 4.37 -12.27
N ASN A 19 -27.24 3.09 -12.52
CA ASN A 19 -26.78 1.98 -11.68
C ASN A 19 -25.38 1.45 -12.03
N GLY A 20 -24.74 1.96 -13.08
CA GLY A 20 -23.33 1.76 -13.37
C GLY A 20 -22.49 2.82 -12.69
N ALA A 21 -22.48 2.89 -11.35
CA ALA A 21 -21.60 3.81 -10.64
C ALA A 21 -20.14 3.53 -11.04
N ASP A 22 -19.60 4.40 -11.91
CA ASP A 22 -18.31 4.30 -12.58
C ASP A 22 -17.23 3.71 -11.68
N ARG A 23 -16.99 2.41 -11.86
CA ARG A 23 -15.88 1.75 -11.21
C ARG A 23 -14.63 2.14 -12.01
N PRO A 24 -13.58 2.69 -11.37
CA PRO A 24 -12.34 2.93 -12.07
C PRO A 24 -11.88 1.66 -12.79
N GLY A 25 -11.43 1.81 -14.04
CA GLY A 25 -10.94 0.66 -14.80
C GLY A 25 -9.77 -0.02 -14.10
N ILE A 26 -9.61 -1.34 -14.30
CA ILE A 26 -8.52 -2.11 -13.65
C ILE A 26 -7.15 -1.50 -13.92
N LYS A 27 -6.90 -1.00 -15.15
CA LYS A 27 -5.65 -0.32 -15.52
C LYS A 27 -5.38 0.91 -14.64
N ALA A 28 -6.42 1.69 -14.35
CA ALA A 28 -6.30 2.87 -13.51
C ALA A 28 -6.05 2.51 -12.05
N ILE A 29 -6.72 1.48 -11.55
CA ILE A 29 -6.50 0.92 -10.21
C ILE A 29 -5.05 0.46 -10.06
N VAL A 30 -4.56 -0.35 -11.00
CA VAL A 30 -3.17 -0.84 -10.98
C VAL A 30 -2.20 0.33 -11.08
N ARG A 31 -2.40 1.27 -12.01
CA ARG A 31 -1.54 2.46 -12.15
C ARG A 31 -1.48 3.29 -10.88
N ALA A 32 -2.63 3.60 -10.29
CA ALA A 32 -2.71 4.39 -9.05
C ALA A 32 -2.05 3.66 -7.89
N GLY A 33 -2.25 2.34 -7.80
CA GLY A 33 -1.65 1.51 -6.76
C GLY A 33 -0.13 1.41 -6.88
N VAL A 34 0.41 1.21 -8.10
CA VAL A 34 1.85 1.22 -8.33
C VAL A 34 2.45 2.58 -7.98
N ILE A 35 1.93 3.68 -8.53
CA ILE A 35 2.48 5.02 -8.26
C ILE A 35 2.41 5.35 -6.76
N GLY A 36 1.28 5.05 -6.12
CA GLY A 36 1.10 5.26 -4.69
C GLY A 36 2.04 4.39 -3.86
N GLY A 37 2.19 3.11 -4.22
CA GLY A 37 3.09 2.17 -3.54
C GLY A 37 4.55 2.59 -3.65
N LEU A 38 5.01 2.98 -4.83
CA LEU A 38 6.36 3.51 -5.05
C LEU A 38 6.59 4.82 -4.27
N THR A 39 5.60 5.70 -4.22
CA THR A 39 5.68 6.94 -3.41
C THR A 39 5.82 6.61 -1.92
N GLY A 40 5.01 5.67 -1.43
CA GLY A 40 5.13 5.15 -0.07
C GLY A 40 6.49 4.53 0.20
N ALA A 41 7.03 3.73 -0.73
CA ALA A 41 8.35 3.07 -0.61
C ALA A 41 9.49 4.07 -0.43
N VAL A 42 9.48 5.17 -1.17
CA VAL A 42 10.48 6.23 -1.00
C VAL A 42 10.35 6.89 0.37
N ILE A 43 9.13 7.18 0.80
CA ILE A 43 8.88 7.90 2.07
C ILE A 43 9.20 7.02 3.28
N ILE A 44 8.83 5.74 3.26
CA ILE A 44 9.18 4.81 4.35
C ILE A 44 10.69 4.68 4.49
N TRP A 45 11.46 4.63 3.40
CA TRP A 45 12.92 4.62 3.50
C TRP A 45 13.51 5.91 4.05
N ILE A 46 12.96 7.07 3.68
CA ILE A 46 13.37 8.34 4.30
C ILE A 46 13.11 8.28 5.81
N TYR A 47 11.93 7.82 6.23
CA TYR A 47 11.62 7.63 7.64
C TYR A 47 12.60 6.65 8.31
N GLU A 48 12.87 5.51 7.67
CA GLU A 48 13.72 4.48 8.24
C GLU A 48 15.17 4.92 8.38
N ALA A 49 15.69 5.65 7.39
CA ALA A 49 17.02 6.25 7.45
C ALA A 49 17.10 7.31 8.57
N LEU A 50 16.07 8.15 8.74
CA LEU A 50 16.07 9.15 9.79
C LEU A 50 15.96 8.51 11.19
N VAL A 51 15.06 7.56 11.36
CA VAL A 51 14.75 7.00 12.69
C VAL A 51 15.69 5.86 13.06
N TRP A 52 15.77 4.79 12.26
CA TRP A 52 16.54 3.59 12.65
C TRP A 52 18.04 3.81 12.53
N VAL A 53 18.49 4.55 11.51
CA VAL A 53 19.92 4.83 11.29
C VAL A 53 20.34 6.10 12.02
N GLY A 54 19.59 7.19 11.83
CA GLY A 54 19.95 8.52 12.34
C GLY A 54 19.72 8.69 13.83
N VAL A 55 18.52 8.39 14.34
CA VAL A 55 18.15 8.68 15.74
C VAL A 55 18.44 7.50 16.67
N GLN A 56 18.06 6.29 16.27
CA GLN A 56 18.16 5.10 17.12
C GLN A 56 19.47 4.33 16.97
N HIS A 57 20.22 4.56 15.89
CA HIS A 57 21.48 3.88 15.59
C HIS A 57 21.40 2.33 15.64
N LEU A 58 20.21 1.77 15.37
CA LEU A 58 19.95 0.33 15.44
C LEU A 58 20.46 -0.43 14.22
N MET A 59 20.69 0.27 13.10
CA MET A 59 21.22 -0.33 11.88
C MET A 59 22.01 0.67 11.03
N PRO A 60 23.00 0.20 10.24
CA PRO A 60 23.65 1.05 9.25
C PRO A 60 22.69 1.34 8.08
N LEU A 61 22.93 2.44 7.35
CA LEU A 61 22.09 2.86 6.21
C LEU A 61 21.93 1.75 5.16
N ALA A 62 23.04 1.08 4.83
CA ALA A 62 23.04 -0.02 3.89
C ALA A 62 22.22 -1.22 4.42
N GLY A 63 22.09 -1.37 5.74
CA GLY A 63 21.30 -2.41 6.38
C GLY A 63 19.82 -2.39 5.99
N ILE A 64 19.25 -1.22 5.67
CA ILE A 64 17.82 -1.09 5.32
C ILE A 64 17.45 -1.97 4.12
N PRO A 65 18.02 -1.74 2.91
CA PRO A 65 17.72 -2.58 1.76
C PRO A 65 18.24 -4.01 1.95
N ARG A 66 19.39 -4.19 2.60
CA ARG A 66 19.97 -5.54 2.78
C ARG A 66 19.10 -6.46 3.63
N ASN A 67 18.40 -5.89 4.62
CA ASN A 67 17.49 -6.61 5.49
C ASN A 67 16.37 -7.29 4.68
N ALA A 68 15.79 -6.62 3.68
CA ALA A 68 14.74 -7.21 2.84
C ALA A 68 15.18 -8.50 2.13
N THR A 69 16.44 -8.58 1.67
CA THR A 69 17.00 -9.82 1.12
C THR A 69 17.04 -10.93 2.17
N GLY A 70 17.49 -10.60 3.38
CA GLY A 70 17.55 -11.56 4.49
C GLY A 70 16.19 -12.01 5.00
N LEU A 71 15.20 -11.11 5.00
CA LEU A 71 13.83 -11.44 5.40
C LEU A 71 13.20 -12.46 4.42
N VAL A 72 13.48 -12.36 3.13
CA VAL A 72 12.88 -13.22 2.10
C VAL A 72 13.66 -14.52 1.88
N PHE A 73 14.99 -14.46 1.87
CA PHE A 73 15.85 -15.61 1.50
C PHE A 73 16.73 -16.13 2.64
N GLY A 74 16.65 -15.52 3.83
CA GLY A 74 17.46 -15.88 4.98
C GLY A 74 18.83 -15.19 5.02
N LYS A 75 19.44 -15.21 6.22
CA LYS A 75 20.70 -14.52 6.51
C LYS A 75 21.87 -15.05 5.67
N ALA A 76 21.94 -16.36 5.44
CA ALA A 76 23.02 -16.98 4.67
C ALA A 76 23.07 -16.44 3.22
N VAL A 77 21.91 -16.29 2.56
CA VAL A 77 21.82 -15.73 1.21
C VAL A 77 22.16 -14.24 1.20
N GLN A 78 21.68 -13.50 2.21
CA GLN A 78 22.03 -12.08 2.38
C GLN A 78 23.55 -11.87 2.52
N GLU A 79 24.23 -12.73 3.27
CA GLU A 79 25.68 -12.67 3.48
C GLU A 79 26.44 -13.08 2.21
N SER A 80 26.05 -14.18 1.57
CA SER A 80 26.72 -14.70 0.37
C SER A 80 26.65 -13.73 -0.82
N LEU A 81 25.58 -12.93 -0.92
CA LEU A 81 25.41 -11.93 -1.96
C LEU A 81 26.26 -10.67 -1.74
N GLY A 82 26.76 -10.41 -0.52
CA GLY A 82 27.57 -9.24 -0.23
C GLY A 82 26.89 -7.93 -0.63
N ILE A 83 27.51 -7.15 -1.52
CA ILE A 83 26.97 -5.90 -2.05
C ILE A 83 25.68 -6.11 -2.87
N TRP A 84 25.50 -7.27 -3.51
CA TRP A 84 24.33 -7.53 -4.35
C TRP A 84 23.04 -7.66 -3.54
N ALA A 85 23.14 -7.99 -2.25
CA ALA A 85 22.00 -8.00 -1.33
C ALA A 85 21.36 -6.62 -1.18
N TYR A 86 22.09 -5.52 -1.41
CA TYR A 86 21.53 -4.17 -1.40
C TYR A 86 20.62 -3.93 -2.61
N PHE A 87 21.06 -4.32 -3.80
CA PHE A 87 20.28 -4.16 -5.03
C PHE A 87 19.07 -5.09 -5.07
N LEU A 88 19.27 -6.36 -4.68
CA LEU A 88 18.19 -7.33 -4.61
C LEU A 88 17.13 -6.90 -3.59
N GLY A 89 17.56 -6.51 -2.39
CA GLY A 89 16.68 -6.09 -1.33
C GLY A 89 15.92 -4.81 -1.65
N THR A 90 16.55 -3.87 -2.37
CA THR A 90 15.88 -2.72 -2.98
C THR A 90 14.76 -3.17 -3.92
N GLY A 91 15.06 -4.06 -4.86
CA GLY A 91 14.06 -4.59 -5.80
C GLY A 91 12.88 -5.25 -5.10
N ILE A 92 13.16 -6.11 -4.11
CA ILE A 92 12.14 -6.76 -3.27
C ILE A 92 11.25 -5.70 -2.62
N HIS A 93 11.83 -4.71 -1.95
CA HIS A 93 11.09 -3.69 -1.23
C HIS A 93 10.10 -2.95 -2.16
N PHE A 94 10.56 -2.49 -3.32
CA PHE A 94 9.70 -1.78 -4.27
C PHE A 94 8.64 -2.66 -4.93
N VAL A 95 8.92 -3.95 -5.14
CA VAL A 95 7.92 -4.93 -5.63
C VAL A 95 6.82 -5.13 -4.59
N PHE A 96 7.17 -5.38 -3.33
CA PHE A 96 6.19 -5.53 -2.25
C PHE A 96 5.41 -4.23 -2.01
N ALA A 97 6.09 -3.08 -1.99
CA ALA A 97 5.42 -1.79 -1.85
C ALA A 97 4.42 -1.53 -2.98
N SER A 98 4.75 -1.90 -4.22
CA SER A 98 3.83 -1.82 -5.36
C SER A 98 2.65 -2.78 -5.20
N ALA A 99 2.88 -4.02 -4.76
CA ALA A 99 1.82 -5.00 -4.52
C ALA A 99 0.83 -4.53 -3.44
N TRP A 100 1.34 -4.04 -2.30
CA TRP A 100 0.52 -3.44 -1.25
C TRP A 100 -0.17 -2.15 -1.73
N GLY A 101 0.47 -1.34 -2.58
CA GLY A 101 -0.17 -0.17 -3.18
C GLY A 101 -1.34 -0.54 -4.10
N ILE A 102 -1.18 -1.56 -4.94
CA ILE A 102 -2.24 -2.11 -5.79
C ILE A 102 -3.39 -2.65 -4.94
N LEU A 103 -3.11 -3.41 -3.89
CA LEU A 103 -4.13 -3.93 -2.98
C LEU A 103 -4.95 -2.80 -2.35
N PHE A 104 -4.29 -1.74 -1.84
CA PHE A 104 -5.00 -0.57 -1.32
C PHE A 104 -5.88 0.10 -2.39
N SER A 105 -5.35 0.28 -3.58
CA SER A 105 -6.07 0.87 -4.72
C SER A 105 -7.29 0.05 -5.14
N LEU A 106 -7.24 -1.28 -5.02
CA LEU A 106 -8.36 -2.19 -5.29
C LEU A 106 -9.49 -2.03 -4.26
N ILE A 107 -9.16 -1.92 -2.97
CA ILE A 107 -10.16 -1.83 -1.90
C ILE A 107 -10.73 -0.41 -1.74
N TRP A 108 -9.94 0.62 -2.04
CA TRP A 108 -10.31 2.02 -1.79
C TRP A 108 -11.65 2.45 -2.41
N PRO A 109 -11.98 2.15 -3.68
CA PRO A 109 -13.26 2.53 -4.29
C PRO A 109 -14.49 2.04 -3.51
N TYR A 110 -14.39 0.90 -2.80
CA TYR A 110 -15.48 0.39 -1.96
C TYR A 110 -15.76 1.32 -0.77
N PHE A 111 -14.73 1.82 -0.10
CA PHE A 111 -14.85 2.73 1.05
C PHE A 111 -15.22 4.15 0.60
N ARG A 112 -14.64 4.63 -0.51
CA ARG A 112 -14.98 5.93 -1.10
C ARG A 112 -16.48 6.06 -1.36
N ARG A 113 -17.12 5.03 -1.94
CA ARG A 113 -18.58 5.04 -2.20
C ARG A 113 -19.45 5.13 -0.94
N ARG A 114 -18.88 4.88 0.24
CA ARG A 114 -19.57 4.98 1.54
C ARG A 114 -19.21 6.27 2.30
N GLY A 115 -18.48 7.18 1.66
CA GLY A 115 -18.13 8.48 2.26
C GLY A 115 -16.94 8.44 3.23
N TYR A 116 -16.19 7.33 3.30
CA TYR A 116 -14.97 7.28 4.12
C TYR A 116 -13.84 8.08 3.48
N GLU A 117 -12.91 8.56 4.31
CA GLU A 117 -11.70 9.28 3.89
C GLU A 117 -10.53 8.28 3.66
N ALA A 118 -9.70 8.52 2.65
CA ALA A 118 -8.66 7.58 2.22
C ALA A 118 -7.56 7.39 3.27
N THR A 119 -7.07 8.47 3.86
CA THR A 119 -6.05 8.42 4.92
C THR A 119 -6.58 7.74 6.18
N PHE A 120 -7.86 7.94 6.53
CA PHE A 120 -8.46 7.19 7.64
C PHE A 120 -8.43 5.68 7.41
N ILE A 121 -8.84 5.21 6.22
CA ILE A 121 -8.74 3.79 5.85
C ILE A 121 -7.27 3.32 5.79
N ALA A 122 -6.35 4.20 5.35
CA ALA A 122 -4.93 3.90 5.27
C ALA A 122 -4.28 3.61 6.63
N LEU A 123 -4.77 4.20 7.72
CA LEU A 123 -4.27 3.94 9.08
C LEU A 123 -4.59 2.50 9.50
N PHE A 124 -5.84 2.05 9.33
CA PHE A 124 -6.19 0.64 9.61
C PHE A 124 -5.49 -0.32 8.65
N TYR A 125 -5.36 0.09 7.39
CA TYR A 125 -4.64 -0.68 6.39
C TYR A 125 -3.16 -0.86 6.75
N ALA A 126 -2.50 0.17 7.30
CA ALA A 126 -1.11 0.06 7.77
C ALA A 126 -0.97 -0.99 8.87
N ILE A 127 -1.89 -0.99 9.85
CA ILE A 127 -1.88 -1.96 10.94
C ILE A 127 -2.00 -3.38 10.38
N LEU A 128 -2.97 -3.61 9.49
CA LEU A 128 -3.19 -4.91 8.87
C LEU A 128 -2.00 -5.34 8.00
N ALA A 129 -1.46 -4.43 7.17
CA ALA A 129 -0.31 -4.70 6.32
C ALA A 129 0.92 -5.08 7.15
N TRP A 130 1.17 -4.37 8.25
CA TRP A 130 2.24 -4.68 9.19
C TRP A 130 2.08 -6.10 9.74
N ILE A 131 0.91 -6.41 10.33
CA ILE A 131 0.64 -7.72 10.93
C ILE A 131 0.82 -8.84 9.89
N VAL A 132 0.14 -8.73 8.75
CA VAL A 132 0.16 -9.78 7.71
C VAL A 132 1.57 -10.00 7.17
N MET A 133 2.31 -8.92 6.88
CA MET A 133 3.67 -9.04 6.38
C MET A 133 4.60 -9.67 7.42
N HIS A 134 4.52 -9.26 8.68
CA HIS A 134 5.43 -9.73 9.73
C HIS A 134 5.14 -11.18 10.14
N VAL A 135 3.86 -11.57 10.19
CA VAL A 135 3.47 -12.98 10.36
C VAL A 135 3.94 -13.83 9.17
N ALA A 136 3.79 -13.34 7.93
CA ALA A 136 4.27 -14.06 6.76
C ALA A 136 5.79 -14.26 6.79
N ILE A 137 6.54 -13.24 7.22
CA ILE A 137 8.00 -13.33 7.41
C ILE A 137 8.34 -14.39 8.47
N MET A 138 7.68 -14.38 9.64
CA MET A 138 7.92 -15.38 10.70
C MET A 138 7.70 -16.82 10.23
N ILE A 139 6.74 -17.03 9.33
CA ILE A 139 6.43 -18.36 8.79
C ILE A 139 7.45 -18.75 7.70
N ALA A 140 7.88 -17.78 6.88
CA ALA A 140 8.69 -18.04 5.70
C ALA A 140 10.21 -18.03 5.95
N SER A 141 10.67 -17.41 7.04
CA SER A 141 12.09 -17.19 7.32
C SER A 141 12.34 -17.15 8.82
N ASP A 142 13.41 -17.80 9.27
CA ASP A 142 13.91 -17.69 10.66
C ASP A 142 14.75 -16.42 10.88
N ASN A 143 15.04 -15.65 9.82
CA ASN A 143 15.80 -14.42 9.90
C ASN A 143 14.84 -13.22 9.95
N HIS A 144 14.34 -12.93 11.15
CA HIS A 144 13.41 -11.82 11.40
C HIS A 144 13.69 -11.14 12.74
N PRO A 145 13.30 -9.86 12.92
CA PRO A 145 13.37 -9.18 14.20
C PRO A 145 12.52 -9.89 15.28
N ASN A 146 12.84 -9.64 16.54
CA ASN A 146 11.96 -10.02 17.63
C ASN A 146 10.69 -9.16 17.61
N TYR A 147 9.59 -9.72 17.09
CA TYR A 147 8.30 -9.01 17.01
C TYR A 147 7.56 -8.89 18.34
N TYR A 148 8.15 -9.35 19.45
CA TYR A 148 7.70 -9.04 20.81
C TYR A 148 8.41 -7.83 21.41
N ASP A 149 9.44 -7.30 20.76
CA ASP A 149 10.14 -6.10 21.20
C ASP A 149 9.28 -4.84 20.95
N PRO A 150 8.94 -4.06 21.99
CA PRO A 150 8.15 -2.83 21.84
C PRO A 150 8.75 -1.83 20.84
N ILE A 151 10.08 -1.75 20.72
CA ILE A 151 10.74 -0.83 19.79
C ILE A 151 10.45 -1.25 18.34
N VAL A 152 10.50 -2.56 18.05
CA VAL A 152 10.20 -3.12 16.73
C VAL A 152 8.72 -2.91 16.39
N ILE A 153 7.82 -3.12 17.36
CA ILE A 153 6.39 -2.92 17.18
C ILE A 153 6.07 -1.44 16.89
N ILE A 154 6.55 -0.52 17.73
CA ILE A 154 6.27 0.91 17.60
C ILE A 154 6.88 1.45 16.31
N GLY A 155 8.17 1.22 16.08
CA GLY A 155 8.84 1.70 14.88
C GLY A 155 8.27 1.06 13.61
N GLY A 156 7.87 -0.21 13.68
CA GLY A 156 7.22 -0.94 12.58
C GLY A 156 5.86 -0.37 12.21
N PHE A 157 5.00 -0.07 13.18
CA PHE A 157 3.72 0.61 12.89
C PHE A 157 3.93 2.01 12.35
N MET A 158 4.86 2.78 12.93
CA MET A 158 5.15 4.13 12.46
C MET A 158 5.68 4.15 11.03
N SER A 159 6.57 3.21 10.66
CA SER A 159 7.05 3.08 9.29
C SER A 159 5.91 2.74 8.32
N HIS A 160 4.96 1.90 8.73
CA HIS A 160 3.79 1.56 7.92
C HIS A 160 2.83 2.74 7.76
N PHE A 161 2.67 3.60 8.76
CA PHE A 161 1.93 4.86 8.57
C PHE A 161 2.63 5.79 7.58
N CYS A 162 3.96 5.92 7.68
CA CYS A 162 4.77 6.68 6.72
C CYS A 162 4.70 6.10 5.30
N PHE A 163 4.40 4.81 5.15
CA PHE A 163 4.10 4.19 3.87
C PHE A 163 2.66 4.44 3.39
N THR A 164 1.64 4.13 4.20
CA THR A 164 0.25 4.07 3.73
C THR A 164 -0.42 5.42 3.57
N VAL A 165 -0.07 6.42 4.39
CA VAL A 165 -0.65 7.77 4.29
C VAL A 165 -0.36 8.41 2.93
N PRO A 166 0.90 8.54 2.47
CA PRO A 166 1.18 9.10 1.15
C PRO A 166 0.66 8.22 0.00
N LEU A 167 0.73 6.89 0.13
CA LEU A 167 0.06 5.95 -0.79
C LEU A 167 -1.42 6.32 -0.97
N ALA A 168 -2.14 6.50 0.12
CA ALA A 168 -3.57 6.79 0.10
C ALA A 168 -3.89 8.15 -0.50
N LEU A 169 -3.08 9.18 -0.21
CA LEU A 169 -3.21 10.50 -0.83
C LEU A 169 -3.05 10.44 -2.35
N VAL A 170 -2.03 9.71 -2.83
CA VAL A 170 -1.77 9.51 -4.26
C VAL A 170 -2.91 8.74 -4.92
N VAL A 171 -3.32 7.61 -4.35
CA VAL A 171 -4.41 6.78 -4.87
C VAL A 171 -5.73 7.56 -4.91
N LYS A 172 -6.05 8.29 -3.83
CA LYS A 172 -7.24 9.15 -3.76
C LYS A 172 -7.23 10.18 -4.89
N ARG A 173 -6.11 10.85 -5.12
CA ARG A 173 -5.97 11.87 -6.17
C ARG A 173 -6.13 11.26 -7.56
N LEU A 174 -5.40 10.19 -7.86
CA LEU A 174 -5.40 9.59 -9.20
C LEU A 174 -6.74 8.94 -9.58
N LEU A 175 -7.44 8.33 -8.62
CA LEU A 175 -8.75 7.73 -8.86
C LEU A 175 -9.91 8.75 -8.75
N ALA A 176 -9.67 9.98 -8.28
CA ALA A 176 -10.64 11.05 -8.36
C ALA A 176 -10.67 11.72 -9.75
N THR A 177 -9.54 11.71 -10.47
CA THR A 177 -9.37 12.36 -11.78
C THR A 177 -9.84 11.50 -12.97
N GLU A 178 -10.27 10.26 -12.74
CA GLU A 178 -10.92 9.45 -13.78
C GLU A 178 -12.44 9.51 -13.63
N PRO A 179 -13.14 10.44 -14.32
CA PRO A 179 -14.56 10.26 -14.60
C PRO A 179 -14.71 9.02 -15.49
N GLY A 180 -15.72 8.19 -15.23
CA GLY A 180 -15.98 7.06 -16.11
C GLY A 180 -16.17 7.56 -17.53
N LYS A 181 -15.48 6.87 -18.43
CA LYS A 181 -15.66 7.03 -19.87
C LYS A 181 -16.66 5.98 -20.33
#